data_AF-A0A6A7LQI0-F1
#
_entry.id   AF-A0A6A7LQI0-F1
#
_cell.length_a   1.000
_cell.length_b   1.000
_cell.length_c   1.000
_cell.angle_alpha   90.00
_cell.angle_beta   90.00
_cell.angle_gamma   90.00
#
_symmetry.space_group_name_H-M   'P 1'
#
loop_
_entity.id
_entity.type
_entity.pdbx_description
1 polymer ?
#
loop_
_entity_poly.entity_id
_entity_poly.type
_entity_poly.pdbx_seq_one_letter_code
_entity_poly.pdbx_strand_id
1 'polypeptide(L)'
;MAKRDKRVEAMRRNPRQVRFATLQRVLEDHGFVGRRPGGSHWTYQHPGYPPHVTIVERRPFVLIAYVLEALKAIEAVSEGEEE
;
A
#
# COMPACT_ATOMS: atom_id res chain seq x y z
N MET A 1 17.04 -4.85 9.02
CA MET A 1 16.04 -4.56 7.97
C MET A 1 15.38 -5.86 7.52
N ALA A 2 14.16 -6.12 8.01
CA ALA A 2 13.33 -7.20 7.51
C ALA A 2 13.07 -7.02 6.00
N LYS A 3 12.75 -8.10 5.26
CA LYS A 3 12.50 -8.02 3.80
C LYS A 3 11.35 -7.05 3.44
N ARG A 4 10.38 -6.87 4.35
CA ARG A 4 9.24 -5.95 4.21
C ARG A 4 9.69 -4.49 4.17
N ASP A 5 10.53 -4.13 5.13
CA ASP A 5 11.13 -2.82 5.30
C ASP A 5 11.90 -2.32 4.06
N LYS A 6 12.67 -3.23 3.43
CA LYS A 6 13.43 -2.92 2.20
C LYS A 6 12.55 -2.57 1.01
N ARG A 7 11.34 -3.15 0.90
CA ARG A 7 10.41 -2.86 -0.20
C ARG A 7 9.76 -1.50 -0.02
N VAL A 8 9.39 -1.16 1.21
CA VAL A 8 8.83 0.15 1.57
C VAL A 8 9.85 1.26 1.29
N GLU A 9 11.11 1.06 1.69
CA GLU A 9 12.19 2.02 1.43
C GLU A 9 12.43 2.21 -0.08
N ALA A 10 12.42 1.13 -0.86
CA ALA A 10 12.57 1.21 -2.32
C ALA A 10 11.42 2.01 -2.98
N MET A 11 10.17 1.83 -2.51
CA MET A 11 9.02 2.60 -2.99
C MET A 11 9.11 4.08 -2.60
N ARG A 12 9.61 4.40 -1.40
CA ARG A 12 9.87 5.80 -1.01
C ARG A 12 10.91 6.48 -1.90
N ARG A 13 11.98 5.76 -2.26
CA ARG A 13 13.03 6.27 -3.15
C ARG A 13 12.54 6.46 -4.59
N ASN A 14 11.66 5.58 -5.08
CA ASN A 14 11.12 5.65 -6.44
C ASN A 14 9.62 5.33 -6.50
N PRO A 15 8.74 6.28 -6.10
CA PRO A 15 7.30 6.05 -6.08
C PRO A 15 6.66 6.09 -7.48
N ARG A 16 7.42 6.45 -8.53
CA ARG A 16 6.92 6.59 -9.90
C ARG A 16 6.84 5.28 -10.67
N GLN A 17 7.64 4.29 -10.29
CA GLN A 17 7.78 3.02 -11.02
C GLN A 17 7.27 1.83 -10.21
N VAL A 18 6.21 2.03 -9.43
CA VAL A 18 5.60 0.98 -8.63
C VAL A 18 4.52 0.28 -9.45
N ARG A 19 4.61 -1.04 -9.59
CA ARG A 19 3.57 -1.86 -10.21
C ARG A 19 2.47 -2.14 -9.19
N PHE A 20 1.23 -2.23 -9.68
CA PHE A 20 0.07 -2.55 -8.83
C PHE A 20 0.30 -3.83 -7.99
N ALA A 21 0.76 -4.92 -8.62
CA ALA A 21 1.03 -6.17 -7.92
C ALA A 21 2.08 -6.04 -6.81
N THR A 22 3.07 -5.16 -6.98
CA THR A 22 4.07 -4.89 -5.93
C THR A 22 3.45 -4.12 -4.78
N LEU A 23 2.63 -3.10 -5.07
CA LEU A 23 1.97 -2.29 -4.04
C LEU A 23 0.95 -3.13 -3.24
N GLN A 24 0.17 -3.95 -3.94
CA GLN A 24 -0.75 -4.92 -3.34
C GLN A 24 0.00 -5.85 -2.38
N ARG A 25 1.08 -6.49 -2.84
CA ARG A 25 1.86 -7.43 -2.03
C ARG A 25 2.40 -6.77 -0.75
N VAL A 26 2.84 -5.51 -0.85
CA VAL A 26 3.35 -4.77 0.31
C VAL A 26 2.21 -4.47 1.29
N LEU A 27 1.05 -4.01 0.83
CA LEU A 27 -0.11 -3.80 1.69
C LEU A 27 -0.54 -5.08 2.41
N GLU A 28 -0.65 -6.21 1.68
CA GLU A 28 -0.99 -7.51 2.24
C GLU A 28 0.06 -8.01 3.27
N ASP A 29 1.36 -7.77 3.02
CA ASP A 29 2.45 -8.10 3.96
C ASP A 29 2.35 -7.30 5.28
N HIS A 30 1.68 -6.15 5.27
CA HIS A 30 1.41 -5.28 6.41
C HIS A 30 -0.03 -5.44 6.94
N GLY A 31 -0.71 -6.54 6.62
CA GLY A 31 -2.02 -6.88 7.19
C GLY A 31 -3.22 -6.20 6.54
N PHE A 32 -3.03 -5.40 5.49
CA PHE A 32 -4.14 -4.78 4.79
C PHE A 32 -4.89 -5.82 3.96
N VAL A 33 -6.22 -5.75 4.00
CA VAL A 33 -7.10 -6.64 3.24
C VAL A 33 -7.70 -5.87 2.07
N GLY A 34 -7.34 -6.30 0.86
CA GLY A 34 -7.84 -5.74 -0.39
C GLY A 34 -9.18 -6.36 -0.81
N ARG A 35 -10.16 -5.51 -1.13
CA ARG A 35 -11.42 -5.90 -1.76
C ARG A 35 -11.60 -5.15 -3.08
N ARG A 36 -12.06 -5.88 -4.10
CA ARG A 36 -12.41 -5.33 -5.41
C ARG A 36 -13.93 -5.31 -5.56
N PRO A 37 -14.61 -4.15 -5.42
CA PRO A 37 -16.06 -4.06 -5.60
C PRO A 37 -16.49 -4.19 -7.08
N GLY A 38 -15.58 -3.95 -8.03
CA GLY A 38 -15.82 -4.04 -9.47
C GLY A 38 -14.96 -3.04 -10.25
N GLY A 39 -14.59 -3.33 -11.50
CA GLY A 39 -13.75 -2.44 -12.31
C GLY A 39 -12.29 -2.38 -11.85
N SER A 40 -11.58 -1.30 -12.11
CA SER A 40 -10.15 -1.18 -11.79
C SER A 40 -9.87 -0.71 -10.35
N HIS A 41 -10.89 -0.41 -9.56
CA HIS A 41 -10.70 0.13 -8.21
C HIS A 41 -10.56 -1.00 -7.20
N TRP A 42 -9.52 -0.91 -6.38
CA TRP A 42 -9.28 -1.78 -5.24
C TRP A 42 -9.30 -0.94 -3.98
N THR A 43 -9.99 -1.43 -2.95
CA THR A 43 -10.06 -0.78 -1.65
C THR A 43 -9.40 -1.68 -0.63
N TYR A 44 -8.43 -1.15 0.11
CA TYR A 44 -7.70 -1.84 1.16
C TYR A 44 -8.10 -1.29 2.53
N GLN A 45 -8.26 -2.17 3.50
CA GLN A 45 -8.63 -1.84 4.87
C GLN A 45 -7.69 -2.53 5.84
N HIS A 46 -7.40 -1.91 6.99
CA HIS A 46 -6.62 -2.51 8.05
C HIS A 46 -7.28 -2.20 9.41
N PRO A 47 -7.37 -3.16 10.35
CA PRO A 47 -8.03 -2.93 11.64
C PRO A 47 -7.39 -1.80 12.46
N GLY A 48 -6.06 -1.66 12.39
CA GLY A 48 -5.30 -0.55 12.99
C GLY A 48 -5.22 0.74 12.14
N TYR A 49 -5.90 0.80 11.00
CA TYR A 49 -5.97 2.01 10.16
C TYR A 49 -7.41 2.27 9.72
N PRO A 50 -8.16 3.11 10.45
CA PRO A 50 -9.58 3.35 10.15
C PRO A 50 -9.86 3.88 8.73
N PRO A 51 -8.99 4.68 8.08
CA PRO A 51 -9.22 5.08 6.69
C PRO A 51 -9.07 3.93 5.70
N HIS A 52 -9.83 3.95 4.62
CA HIS A 52 -9.63 3.02 3.50
C HIS A 52 -8.60 3.58 2.51
N VAL A 53 -7.72 2.71 2.01
CA VAL A 53 -6.76 3.05 0.94
C VAL A 53 -7.34 2.59 -0.39
N THR A 54 -7.54 3.49 -1.35
CA THR A 54 -8.11 3.13 -2.65
C THR A 54 -7.04 3.21 -3.74
N ILE A 55 -6.79 2.09 -4.42
CA ILE A 55 -5.79 2.00 -5.48
C ILE A 55 -6.47 1.61 -6.78
N VAL A 56 -6.23 2.39 -7.82
CA VAL A 56 -6.67 2.04 -9.17
C VAL A 56 -5.63 1.16 -9.85
N GLU A 57 -6.04 -0.03 -10.27
CA GLU A 57 -5.24 -0.94 -11.09
C GLU A 57 -4.96 -0.28 -12.45
N ARG A 58 -3.70 0.11 -12.66
CA ARG A 58 -3.19 0.70 -13.90
C ARG A 58 -1.90 0.01 -14.33
N ARG A 59 -1.72 -0.14 -15.65
CA ARG A 59 -0.51 -0.71 -16.26
C ARG A 59 0.25 0.37 -17.05
N PRO A 60 1.60 0.38 -17.04
CA PRO A 60 2.49 -0.54 -16.31
C PRO A 60 2.68 -0.19 -14.83
N PHE A 61 2.41 1.06 -14.43
CA PHE A 61 2.61 1.57 -13.06
C PHE A 61 1.34 2.23 -12.50
N VAL A 62 1.19 2.17 -11.18
CA VAL A 62 0.13 2.93 -10.48
C VAL A 62 0.48 4.41 -10.42
N LEU A 63 -0.52 5.26 -10.17
CA LEU A 63 -0.26 6.67 -9.93
C LEU A 63 0.53 6.86 -8.62
N ILE A 64 1.45 7.83 -8.65
CA ILE A 64 2.30 8.19 -7.51
C ILE A 64 1.46 8.49 -6.26
N ALA A 65 0.34 9.19 -6.43
CA ALA A 65 -0.57 9.53 -5.33
C ALA A 65 -1.01 8.29 -4.53
N TYR A 66 -1.35 7.19 -5.20
CA TYR A 66 -1.74 5.93 -4.55
C TYR A 66 -0.58 5.26 -3.83
N VAL A 67 0.64 5.37 -4.37
CA VAL A 67 1.84 4.86 -3.70
C VAL A 67 2.10 5.62 -2.42
N LEU A 68 2.03 6.96 -2.44
CA LEU A 68 2.23 7.79 -1.27
C LEU A 68 1.16 7.57 -0.20
N GLU A 69 -0.11 7.42 -0.60
CA GLU A 69 -1.22 7.11 0.31
C GLU A 69 -1.00 5.75 1.00
N ALA A 70 -0.65 4.72 0.23
CA ALA A 70 -0.38 3.39 0.77
C ALA A 70 0.83 3.39 1.72
N LEU A 71 1.91 4.10 1.40
CA LEU A 71 3.07 4.23 2.27
C LEU A 71 2.71 4.92 3.60
N LYS A 72 1.92 6.00 3.55
CA LYS A 72 1.43 6.68 4.76
C LYS A 72 0.57 5.77 5.63
N ALA A 73 -0.30 4.97 5.02
CA ALA A 73 -1.11 4.01 5.74
C ALA A 73 -0.25 2.92 6.42
N ILE A 74 0.78 2.44 5.73
CA ILE A 74 1.74 1.47 6.26
C ILE A 74 2.53 2.05 7.45
N GLU A 75 2.96 3.30 7.36
CA GLU A 75 3.61 4.00 8.49
C GLU A 75 2.68 4.09 9.70
N ALA A 76 1.44 4.55 9.48
CA ALA A 76 0.47 4.72 10.56
C ALA A 76 0.15 3.42 11.30
N VAL A 77 0.05 2.28 10.59
CA VAL A 77 -0.17 0.98 11.27
C VAL A 77 1.07 0.49 12.00
N SER A 78 2.26 0.76 11.46
CA SER A 78 3.52 0.32 12.07
C SER A 78 3.85 1.11 13.33
N GLU A 79 3.44 2.38 13.42
CA GLU A 79 3.61 3.23 14.61
C GLU A 79 2.52 2.95 15.66
N GLY A 80 1.30 2.59 15.24
CA GLY A 80 0.18 2.29 16.14
C GLY A 80 0.21 0.91 16.81
N GLU A 81 1.15 0.03 16.44
CA GLU A 81 1.39 -1.26 17.11
C GLU A 81 2.23 -1.11 18.42
N GLU A 82 2.72 0.09 18.73
CA GLU A 82 3.57 0.36 19.91
C GLU A 82 2.83 0.92 21.15
N GLU A 83 1.49 0.98 21.16
CA GLU A 83 0.68 1.46 22.31
C GLU A 83 -0.07 0.36 23.09
#